data_AF-A0AA40MCS4-F1
#
_entry.id   AF-A0AA40MCS4-F1
#
_cell.length_a   1.000
_cell.length_b   1.000
_cell.length_c   1.000
_cell.angle_alpha   90.00
_cell.angle_beta   90.00
_cell.angle_gamma   90.00
#
_symmetry.space_group_name_H-M   'P 1'
#
loop_
_entity.id
_entity.type
_entity.pdbx_description
1 polymer ?
#
loop_
_entity_poly.entity_id
_entity_poly.type
_entity_poly.pdbx_seq_one_letter_code
_entity_poly.pdbx_strand_id
1 'polypeptide(L)' 'MDMPMKKKRTVASQAAARGPLPELPKALPDQLVKGPMTPAEVRDLMLAFNKAVIERAMGAR' A
#
# COMPACT_ATOMS: atom_id res chain seq x y z
N MET A 1 -2.07 -30.11 22.42
CA MET A 1 -1.99 -28.64 22.31
C MET A 1 -2.25 -28.27 20.86
N ASP A 2 -3.38 -27.65 20.54
CA ASP A 2 -3.69 -27.18 19.19
C ASP A 2 -3.11 -25.76 19.01
N MET A 3 -2.15 -25.61 18.10
CA MET A 3 -1.52 -24.31 17.81
C MET A 3 -2.35 -23.59 16.74
N PRO A 4 -2.92 -22.40 17.02
CA PRO A 4 -3.67 -21.67 16.03
C PRO A 4 -2.73 -21.16 14.93
N MET A 5 -2.90 -21.70 13.73
CA MET A 5 -2.20 -21.29 12.52
C MET A 5 -2.54 -19.82 12.22
N LYS A 6 -1.59 -18.90 12.42
CA LYS A 6 -1.76 -17.48 12.10
C LYS A 6 -1.94 -17.34 10.58
N LYS A 7 -3.18 -17.29 10.11
CA LYS A 7 -3.52 -16.94 8.73
C LYS A 7 -2.77 -15.66 8.36
N LYS A 8 -1.89 -15.73 7.34
CA LYS A 8 -1.20 -14.55 6.81
C LYS A 8 -2.26 -13.55 6.39
N ARG A 9 -2.41 -12.46 7.14
CA ARG A 9 -3.38 -11.41 6.83
C ARG A 9 -2.99 -10.78 5.50
N THR A 10 -3.92 -10.76 4.55
CA THR A 10 -3.76 -10.05 3.29
C THR A 10 -3.56 -8.56 3.56
N VAL A 11 -2.90 -7.84 2.64
CA VAL A 11 -2.72 -6.39 2.74
C VAL A 11 -4.08 -5.69 2.91
N ALA A 12 -5.11 -6.16 2.20
CA ALA A 12 -6.49 -5.72 2.37
C ALA A 12 -7.03 -5.92 3.81
N SER A 13 -6.76 -7.06 4.44
CA SER A 13 -7.18 -7.34 5.82
C SER A 13 -6.45 -6.47 6.85
N GLN A 14 -5.19 -6.11 6.59
CA GLN A 14 -4.42 -5.21 7.47
C GLN A 14 -4.88 -3.76 7.32
N ALA A 15 -5.23 -3.37 6.10
CA ALA A 15 -5.68 -2.03 5.78
C ALA A 15 -7.10 -1.78 6.35
N ALA A 16 -8.01 -2.75 6.26
CA ALA A 16 -9.34 -2.68 6.89
C ALA A 16 -9.31 -2.63 8.43
N ALA A 17 -8.25 -3.14 9.07
CA ALA A 17 -8.12 -3.12 10.54
C ALA A 17 -7.76 -1.73 11.09
N ARG A 18 -7.35 -0.78 10.24
CA ARG A 18 -6.98 0.59 10.63
C ARG A 18 -8.15 1.58 10.57
N GLY A 19 -9.37 1.08 10.34
CA GLY A 19 -10.54 1.89 10.01
C GLY A 19 -10.76 1.97 8.50
N PRO A 20 -11.82 2.65 8.05
CA PRO A 20 -12.07 2.84 6.62
C PRO A 20 -10.86 3.56 6.02
N LEU A 21 -10.20 2.90 5.07
CA LEU A 21 -9.15 3.53 4.30
C LEU A 21 -9.76 4.73 3.57
N PRO A 22 -9.04 5.85 3.48
CA PRO A 22 -9.48 6.94 2.62
C PRO A 22 -9.68 6.40 1.21
N GLU A 23 -10.79 6.77 0.57
CA GLU A 23 -11.06 6.36 -0.80
C GLU A 23 -9.91 6.83 -1.69
N LEU A 24 -9.30 5.87 -2.37
CA LEU A 24 -8.26 6.18 -3.34
C LEU A 24 -8.93 6.72 -4.60
N PRO A 25 -8.50 7.89 -5.14
CA PRO A 25 -9.03 8.38 -6.40
C PRO A 25 -8.83 7.33 -7.50
N LYS A 26 -9.89 7.01 -8.26
CA LYS A 26 -9.85 5.97 -9.30
C LYS A 26 -8.77 6.22 -10.37
N ALA A 27 -8.41 7.48 -10.61
CA ALA A 27 -7.36 7.87 -11.54
C ALA A 27 -5.94 7.75 -10.97
N LEU A 28 -5.77 7.47 -9.67
CA LEU A 28 -4.46 7.37 -9.03
C LEU A 28 -3.73 6.07 -9.43
N PRO A 29 -4.36 4.88 -9.43
CA PRO A 29 -3.76 3.66 -9.97
C PRO A 29 -3.30 3.81 -11.42
N ASP A 30 -4.10 4.47 -12.28
CA ASP A 30 -3.75 4.68 -13.69
C ASP A 30 -2.50 5.57 -13.86
N GLN A 31 -2.23 6.47 -12.91
CA GLN A 31 -1.03 7.31 -12.91
C GLN A 31 0.21 6.57 -12.38
N LEU A 32 0.01 5.67 -11.41
CA LEU A 32 1.08 4.86 -10.81
C LEU A 32 1.46 3.66 -11.69
N VAL A 33 0.50 3.04 -12.38
CA VAL A 33 0.68 1.83 -13.18
C VAL A 33 0.68 2.19 -14.66
N LYS A 34 1.86 2.31 -15.27
CA LYS A 34 2.02 2.69 -16.69
C LYS A 34 2.04 1.51 -17.66
N GLY A 35 1.70 0.31 -17.19
CA GLY A 35 1.78 -0.94 -17.94
C GLY A 35 2.00 -2.14 -17.02
N PRO A 36 2.23 -3.35 -17.58
CA PRO A 36 2.58 -4.52 -16.79
C PRO A 36 3.83 -4.24 -15.97
N MET A 37 3.75 -4.45 -14.65
CA MET A 37 4.88 -4.34 -13.74
C MET A 37 5.13 -5.69 -13.06
N THR A 38 6.40 -6.00 -12.85
CA THR A 38 6.83 -7.11 -12.01
C THR A 38 6.53 -6.81 -10.53
N PRO A 39 6.42 -7.85 -9.67
CA PRO A 39 6.25 -7.64 -8.23
C PRO A 39 7.34 -6.80 -7.59
N ALA A 40 8.57 -6.82 -8.14
CA ALA A 40 9.68 -6.00 -7.66
C ALA A 40 9.45 -4.51 -7.98
N GLU A 41 9.09 -4.19 -9.24
CA GLU A 41 8.80 -2.81 -9.65
C GLU A 41 7.63 -2.21 -8.87
N VAL A 42 6.58 -3.00 -8.60
CA VAL A 42 5.46 -2.56 -7.75
C VAL A 42 5.94 -2.26 -6.32
N ARG A 43 6.82 -3.09 -5.77
CA ARG A 43 7.36 -2.89 -4.42
C ARG A 43 8.19 -1.60 -4.35
N ASP A 44 9.06 -1.37 -5.34
CA ASP A 44 9.91 -0.18 -5.42
C ASP A 44 9.08 1.09 -5.61
N LEU A 45 8.05 1.02 -6.46
CA LEU A 45 7.08 2.09 -6.66
C LEU A 45 6.37 2.46 -5.35
N MET A 46 5.91 1.47 -4.59
CA MET A 46 5.23 1.70 -3.30
C MET A 46 6.17 2.26 -2.24
N LEU A 47 7.45 1.87 -2.23
CA LEU A 47 8.47 2.45 -1.37
C LEU A 47 8.67 3.94 -1.65
N ALA A 48 8.86 4.30 -2.92
CA ALA A 48 9.01 5.68 -3.35
C ALA A 48 7.76 6.52 -3.05
N PHE A 49 6.58 5.97 -3.34
CA PHE A 49 5.30 6.63 -3.07
C PHE A 49 5.07 6.88 -1.57
N ASN A 50 5.29 5.87 -0.73
CA ASN A 50 5.13 6.01 0.72
C ASN A 50 6.07 7.08 1.29
N LYS A 51 7.33 7.10 0.85
CA LYS A 51 8.30 8.14 1.24
C LYS A 51 7.77 9.54 0.88
N ALA A 52 7.37 9.73 -0.38
CA ALA A 52 6.89 11.02 -0.86
C ALA A 52 5.62 11.50 -0.12
N VAL A 53 4.69 10.59 0.18
CA VAL A 53 3.48 10.90 0.95
C VAL A 53 3.82 11.32 2.38
N ILE A 54 4.72 10.58 3.04
CA ILE A 54 5.16 10.86 4.41
C ILE A 54 5.86 12.22 4.49
N GLU A 55 6.81 12.48 3.59
CA GLU A 55 7.53 13.76 3.53
C GLU A 55 6.56 14.93 3.33
N ARG A 56 5.63 14.79 2.37
CA ARG A 56 4.61 15.80 2.10
C ARG A 56 3.67 16.02 3.29
N ALA A 57 3.25 14.95 3.96
CA ALA A 57 2.35 15.03 5.11
C ALA A 57 3.04 15.65 6.34
N MET A 58 4.34 15.40 6.52
CA MET A 58 5.12 15.96 7.63
C MET A 58 5.73 17.33 7.32
N GLY A 59 5.49 17.89 6.12
CA GLY A 59 6.08 19.16 5.71
C GLY A 59 7.60 19.12 5.55
N ALA A 60 8.19 17.93 5.53
CA ALA A 60 9.60 17.73 5.24
C ALA A 60 9.76 17.85 3.73
N ARG A 61 10.46 18.88 3.27
CA ARG A 61 10.77 19.10 1.85
C ARG A 61 12.26 18.96 1.63
#